data_AF-A0A099VY78-F1
#
_entry.id   AF-A0A099VY78-F1
#
_cell.length_a   1.000
_cell.length_b   1.000
_cell.length_c   1.000
_cell.angle_alpha   90.00
_cell.angle_beta   90.00
_cell.angle_gamma   90.00
#
_symmetry.space_group_name_H-M   'P 1'
#
loop_
_entity.id
_entity.type
_entity.pdbx_description
1 polymer ?
#
loop_
_entity_poly.entity_id
_entity_poly.type
_entity_poly.pdbx_seq_one_letter_code
_entity_poly.pdbx_strand_id
1 'polypeptide(L)'
;MIWQILLIALGGGIFVFGLFYPKRWHKGWLDGGWPDFDGVDSFIISVVLGIVAFILMILPWYVMKTLLILGGLTLIYMAGWVFTF
;
A
#
# COMPACT_ATOMS: atom_id res chain seq x y z
N MET A 1 13.36 1.82 18.09
CA MET A 1 14.27 1.65 16.93
C MET A 1 13.91 0.44 16.07
N ILE A 2 13.75 -0.78 16.62
CA ILE A 2 13.43 -1.99 15.83
C ILE A 2 12.15 -1.84 14.97
N TRP A 3 11.08 -1.25 15.52
CA TRP A 3 9.82 -1.01 14.82
C TRP A 3 9.94 -0.05 13.63
N GLN A 4 10.82 0.95 13.71
CA GLN A 4 11.06 1.89 12.61
C GLN A 4 11.77 1.22 11.44
N ILE A 5 12.73 0.34 11.74
CA ILE A 5 13.46 -0.45 10.74
C ILE A 5 12.50 -1.40 10.02
N LEU A 6 11.62 -2.08 10.77
CA LEU A 6 10.58 -2.93 10.19
C LEU A 6 9.65 -2.15 9.25
N LEU A 7 9.24 -0.93 9.63
CA LEU A 7 8.35 -0.11 8.82
C LEU A 7 9.03 0.45 7.56
N ILE A 8 10.30 0.82 7.65
CA ILE A 8 11.10 1.23 6.49
C ILE A 8 11.31 0.04 5.55
N ALA A 9 11.61 -1.14 6.08
CA ALA A 9 11.75 -2.37 5.30
C ALA A 9 10.42 -2.74 4.62
N LEU A 10 9.28 -2.57 5.31
CA LEU A 10 7.95 -2.81 4.76
C LEU A 10 7.62 -1.80 3.65
N GLY A 11 7.90 -0.52 3.85
CA GLY A 11 7.73 0.52 2.82
C GLY A 11 8.63 0.30 1.59
N GLY A 12 9.90 -0.07 1.80
CA GLY A 12 10.82 -0.44 0.72
C GLY A 12 10.37 -1.70 -0.02
N GLY A 13 9.85 -2.70 0.70
CA GLY A 13 9.27 -3.91 0.12
C GLY A 13 8.06 -3.62 -0.77
N ILE A 14 7.14 -2.77 -0.31
CA ILE A 14 5.98 -2.31 -1.10
C ILE A 14 6.44 -1.56 -2.36
N PHE A 15 7.46 -0.70 -2.24
CA PHE A 15 8.00 0.04 -3.37
C PHE A 15 8.60 -0.88 -4.44
N VAL A 16 9.44 -1.83 -4.03
CA VAL A 16 10.03 -2.84 -4.93
C VAL A 16 8.95 -3.71 -5.55
N PHE A 17 7.98 -4.17 -4.76
CA PHE A 17 6.85 -4.94 -5.27
C PHE A 17 6.04 -4.17 -6.30
N GLY A 18 5.84 -2.85 -6.10
CA GLY A 18 5.24 -1.95 -7.06
C GLY A 18 6.02 -1.84 -8.38
N LEU A 19 7.36 -1.72 -8.32
CA LEU A 19 8.19 -1.64 -9.54
C LEU A 19 8.11 -2.91 -10.40
N PHE A 20 7.96 -4.08 -9.77
CA PHE A 20 7.87 -5.36 -10.46
C PHE A 20 6.43 -5.84 -10.66
N TYR A 21 5.43 -5.00 -10.38
CA TYR A 21 4.02 -5.37 -10.46
C TYR A 21 3.56 -5.51 -11.92
N PRO A 22 3.15 -6.71 -12.40
CA PRO A 22 2.86 -6.94 -13.81
C PRO A 22 1.41 -6.57 -14.20
N LYS A 23 1.18 -6.03 -15.42
CA LYS A 23 -0.17 -5.62 -15.95
C LYS A 23 -1.24 -6.69 -15.78
N ARG A 24 -0.87 -7.96 -15.96
CA ARG A 24 -1.77 -9.12 -15.82
C ARG A 24 -2.35 -9.29 -14.41
N TRP A 25 -1.63 -8.87 -13.37
CA TRP A 25 -2.13 -8.93 -11.99
C TRP A 25 -3.13 -7.82 -11.72
N HIS A 26 -2.90 -6.63 -12.29
CA HIS A 26 -3.87 -5.53 -12.23
C HIS A 26 -5.19 -5.92 -12.90
N LYS A 27 -5.12 -6.47 -14.12
CA LYS A 27 -6.29 -6.93 -14.87
C LYS A 27 -6.97 -8.12 -14.19
N GLY A 28 -6.21 -9.11 -13.70
CA GLY A 28 -6.77 -10.24 -12.96
C GLY A 28 -7.46 -9.87 -11.65
N TRP A 29 -7.08 -8.77 -11.01
CA TRP A 29 -7.79 -8.21 -9.85
C TRP A 29 -9.07 -7.47 -10.22
N LEU A 30 -9.09 -6.77 -11.35
CA LEU A 30 -10.30 -6.11 -11.86
C LEU A 30 -11.31 -7.13 -12.43
N ASP A 31 -10.82 -8.17 -13.11
CA ASP A 31 -11.61 -9.22 -13.74
C ASP A 31 -12.04 -10.31 -12.74
N GLY A 32 -11.28 -10.49 -11.65
CA GLY A 32 -11.56 -11.48 -10.59
C GLY A 32 -12.73 -11.12 -9.67
N GLY A 33 -13.33 -9.94 -9.87
CA GLY A 33 -14.34 -9.38 -8.99
C GLY A 33 -13.71 -8.86 -7.70
N TRP A 34 -14.17 -7.69 -7.25
CA TRP A 34 -13.94 -7.30 -5.85
C TRP A 34 -14.55 -8.40 -4.95
N PRO A 35 -13.92 -8.74 -3.81
CA PRO A 35 -14.55 -9.65 -2.86
C PRO A 35 -15.94 -9.11 -2.52
N ASP A 36 -16.96 -9.96 -2.58
CA ASP A 36 -18.30 -9.62 -2.12
C ASP A 36 -18.22 -9.51 -0.59
N PHE A 37 -17.87 -8.33 -0.10
CA PHE A 37 -17.58 -8.11 1.31
C PHE A 37 -18.87 -8.28 2.11
N ASP A 38 -18.98 -9.38 2.85
CA ASP A 38 -20.03 -9.53 3.83
C ASP A 38 -19.82 -8.56 5.02
N GLY A 39 -20.77 -8.50 5.94
CA GLY A 39 -20.69 -7.60 7.09
C GLY A 39 -19.51 -7.91 8.04
N VAL A 40 -19.03 -9.15 8.07
CA VAL A 40 -17.91 -9.61 8.88
C VAL A 40 -16.58 -9.25 8.21
N ASP A 41 -16.47 -9.43 6.90
CA ASP A 41 -15.29 -9.05 6.13
C ASP A 41 -15.05 -7.54 6.16
N SER A 42 -16.13 -6.76 6.06
CA SER A 42 -16.09 -5.31 6.19
C SER A 42 -15.64 -4.86 7.58
N PHE A 43 -16.07 -5.55 8.64
CA PHE A 43 -15.64 -5.29 10.01
C PHE A 43 -14.15 -5.59 10.19
N ILE A 44 -13.67 -6.74 9.73
CA ILE A 44 -12.25 -7.13 9.82
C ILE A 44 -11.37 -6.12 9.08
N ILE A 45 -11.77 -5.69 7.88
CA ILE A 45 -11.05 -4.67 7.12
C ILE A 45 -11.02 -3.34 7.86
N SER A 46 -12.12 -2.92 8.48
CA SER A 46 -12.16 -1.68 9.26
C SER A 46 -11.21 -1.72 10.46
N VAL A 47 -11.08 -2.87 11.13
CA VAL A 47 -10.16 -3.08 12.26
C VAL A 47 -8.71 -3.02 11.77
N VAL A 48 -8.40 -3.69 10.67
CA VAL A 48 -7.05 -3.66 10.07
C VAL A 48 -6.67 -2.24 9.65
N LEU A 49 -7.57 -1.51 8.99
CA LEU A 49 -7.34 -0.12 8.61
C LEU A 49 -7.17 0.79 9.84
N GLY A 50 -7.95 0.57 10.90
CA GLY A 50 -7.83 1.29 12.16
C GLY A 50 -6.47 1.08 12.84
N ILE A 51 -5.97 -0.16 12.87
CA ILE A 51 -4.64 -0.49 13.40
C ILE A 51 -3.54 0.18 12.58
N VAL A 52 -3.63 0.12 11.25
CA VAL A 52 -2.66 0.78 10.35
C VAL A 52 -2.67 2.29 10.58
N ALA A 53 -3.84 2.92 10.66
CA ALA A 53 -3.97 4.35 10.92
C ALA A 53 -3.38 4.74 12.29
N PHE A 54 -3.62 3.94 13.33
CA PHE A 54 -3.06 4.15 14.66
C PHE A 54 -1.52 4.07 14.68
N ILE A 55 -0.95 3.08 13.98
CA ILE A 55 0.51 2.94 13.83
C ILE A 55 1.09 4.15 13.08
N LEU A 56 0.42 4.62 12.03
CA LEU A 56 0.80 5.82 11.28
C LEU A 56 0.76 7.10 12.14
N MET A 57 -0.17 7.19 13.11
CA MET A 57 -0.23 8.33 14.02
C MET A 57 0.94 8.40 15.02
N ILE A 58 1.47 7.24 15.45
CA ILE A 58 2.54 7.17 16.46
C ILE A 58 3.93 7.21 15.82
N LEU A 59 4.00 6.98 14.51
CA LEU A 59 5.25 7.00 13.75
C LEU A 59 5.92 8.40 13.81
N PRO A 60 7.25 8.46 14.01
CA PRO A 60 7.96 9.72 13.95
C PRO A 60 7.79 10.39 12.59
N TRP A 61 7.69 11.72 12.61
CA TRP A 61 7.38 12.53 11.43
C TRP A 61 8.29 12.28 10.23
N TYR A 62 9.59 12.01 10.44
CA TYR A 62 10.51 11.71 9.34
C TYR A 62 10.18 10.39 8.63
N VAL A 63 9.71 9.37 9.36
CA VAL A 63 9.28 8.08 8.77
C VAL A 63 8.00 8.27 7.96
N MET A 64 7.06 9.05 8.49
CA MET A 64 5.83 9.41 7.78
C MET A 64 6.12 10.15 6.48
N LYS A 65 7.03 11.12 6.49
CA LYS A 65 7.49 11.82 5.28
C LYS A 65 8.05 10.85 4.24
N THR A 66 8.93 9.93 4.65
CA THR A 66 9.52 8.96 3.72
C THR A 66 8.47 8.04 3.11
N LEU A 67 7.52 7.53 3.91
CA LEU A 67 6.41 6.69 3.42
C LEU A 67 5.53 7.44 2.42
N LEU A 68 5.19 8.70 2.70
CA LEU A 68 4.37 9.52 1.79
C LEU A 68 5.10 9.84 0.49
N ILE A 69 6.40 10.14 0.53
CA ILE A 69 7.22 10.39 -0.67
C ILE A 69 7.33 9.11 -1.52
N LEU A 70 7.65 7.97 -0.90
CA LEU A 70 7.76 6.69 -1.61
C LEU A 70 6.42 6.23 -2.18
N GLY A 71 5.33 6.37 -1.41
CA GLY A 71 3.97 6.10 -1.87
C GLY A 71 3.59 6.98 -3.06
N GLY A 72 3.84 8.29 -2.96
CA GLY A 72 3.61 9.23 -4.05
C GLY A 72 4.41 8.91 -5.31
N LEU A 73 5.70 8.60 -5.19
CA LEU A 73 6.54 8.18 -6.32
C LEU A 73 6.04 6.89 -6.97
N THR A 74 5.57 5.93 -6.16
CA THR A 74 4.97 4.69 -6.66
C THR A 74 3.70 4.97 -7.47
N LEU A 75 2.82 5.85 -6.97
CA LEU A 75 1.60 6.25 -7.66
C LEU A 75 1.90 6.98 -8.98
N ILE A 76 2.89 7.88 -8.98
CA ILE A 76 3.33 8.59 -10.20
C ILE A 76 3.89 7.60 -11.23
N TYR A 77 4.71 6.63 -10.80
CA TYR A 77 5.23 5.58 -11.67
C TYR A 77 4.10 4.72 -12.27
N MET A 78 3.17 4.26 -11.44
CA MET A 78 1.99 3.50 -11.86
C MET A 78 1.14 4.30 -12.85
N ALA A 79 0.85 5.57 -12.56
CA ALA A 79 0.10 6.45 -13.44
C ALA A 79 0.82 6.63 -14.78
N GLY A 80 2.12 6.94 -14.76
CA GLY A 80 2.92 7.05 -15.98
C GLY A 80 2.89 5.79 -16.83
N TRP A 81 2.98 4.62 -16.21
CA TRP A 81 2.95 3.32 -16.89
C TRP A 81 1.56 2.90 -17.41
N VAL A 82 0.49 3.38 -16.77
CA VAL A 82 -0.89 3.20 -17.24
C VAL A 82 -1.18 4.12 -18.44
N PHE A 83 -0.70 5.37 -18.44
CA PHE A 83 -1.02 6.38 -19.47
C PHE A 83 -0.05 6.46 -20.67
N THR A 84 1.06 5.73 -20.67
CA THR A 84 2.04 5.74 -21.79
C THR A 84 1.82 4.66 -22.87
N PHE A 85 0.62 4.05 -22.94
CA PHE A 85 0.22 3.13 -24.00
C PHE A 85 -1.24 3.30 -24.39
#